data_AF-A0A2H0AFQ1-F1
#
_entry.id   AF-A0A2H0AFQ1-F1
#
_cell.length_a   1.000
_cell.length_b   1.000
_cell.length_c   1.000
_cell.angle_alpha   90.00
_cell.angle_beta   90.00
_cell.angle_gamma   90.00
#
_symmetry.space_group_name_H-M   'P 1'
#
loop_
_entity.id
_entity.type
_entity.pdbx_description
1 polymer ?
#
loop_
_entity_poly.entity_id
_entity_poly.type
_entity_poly.pdbx_seq_one_letter_code
_entity_poly.pdbx_strand_id
1 'polypeptide(L)' 'MQIRYFQIDAFAERVFSGNPAGVCLLETWLEDKTMQAVAAENGLPETAFLVPSVPCGASG' A
#
# COMPACT_ATOMS: atom_id res chain seq x y z
N MET A 1 -0.77 10.26 -12.70
CA MET A 1 -0.31 8.96 -12.16
C MET A 1 -1.53 8.15 -11.77
N GLN A 2 -1.55 6.85 -12.03
CA GLN A 2 -2.63 5.95 -11.63
C GLN A 2 -2.04 4.88 -10.70
N ILE A 3 -2.55 4.76 -9.47
CA ILE A 3 -2.09 3.77 -8.49
C ILE A 3 -3.28 2.87 -8.17
N ARG A 4 -3.06 1.55 -8.21
CA ARG A 4 -4.06 0.59 -7.73
C ARG A 4 -4.09 0.65 -6.21
N TYR A 5 -5.20 1.15 -5.67
CA TYR A 5 -5.41 1.36 -4.25
C TYR A 5 -6.53 0.48 -3.72
N PHE A 6 -6.32 -0.08 -2.53
CA PHE A 6 -7.32 -0.81 -1.78
C PHE A 6 -7.37 -0.23 -0.37
N GLN A 7 -8.59 -0.04 0.15
CA GLN A 7 -8.79 0.18 1.57
C GLN A 7 -9.24 -1.13 2.20
N ILE A 8 -8.59 -1.52 3.28
CA ILE A 8 -8.89 -2.75 4.03
C ILE A 8 -9.12 -2.42 5.50
N ASP A 9 -9.82 -3.33 6.18
CA ASP A 9 -9.96 -3.34 7.62
C ASP A 9 -9.00 -4.40 8.19
N ALA A 10 -7.86 -3.97 8.74
CA ALA A 10 -6.86 -4.86 9.32
C ALA A 10 -7.30 -5.39 10.69
N PHE A 11 -6.87 -6.61 11.02
CA PHE A 11 -7.24 -7.31 12.26
C PHE A 11 -8.76 -7.48 12.44
N ALA A 12 -9.48 -7.65 11.34
CA ALA A 12 -10.93 -7.76 11.32
C ALA A 12 -11.41 -8.98 10.53
N GLU A 13 -12.51 -9.58 10.99
CA GLU A 13 -13.23 -10.65 10.29
C GLU A 13 -14.48 -10.15 9.56
N ARG A 14 -14.85 -8.87 9.77
CA ARG A 14 -16.02 -8.22 9.15
C ARG A 14 -15.71 -6.76 8.80
N VAL A 15 -16.42 -6.23 7.82
CA VAL A 15 -16.32 -4.82 7.40
C VAL A 15 -16.69 -3.86 8.54
N PHE A 16 -16.08 -2.67 8.52
CA PHE A 16 -16.27 -1.59 9.48
C PHE A 16 -15.85 -1.96 10.92
N SER A 17 -14.84 -2.81 11.05
CA SER A 17 -14.25 -3.17 12.34
C SER A 17 -12.73 -3.27 12.22
N GLY A 18 -12.00 -3.28 13.35
CA GLY A 18 -10.54 -3.29 13.30
C GLY A 18 -9.92 -1.95 12.93
N ASN A 19 -8.73 -1.98 12.31
CA ASN A 19 -7.97 -0.78 11.94
C ASN A 19 -8.05 -0.54 10.41
N PRO A 20 -8.65 0.56 9.94
CA PRO A 20 -8.68 0.85 8.52
C PRO A 20 -7.28 1.22 8.00
N ALA A 21 -6.85 0.60 6.91
CA ALA A 21 -5.53 0.80 6.32
C ALA A 21 -5.58 0.88 4.79
N GLY A 22 -4.71 1.70 4.22
CA GLY A 22 -4.52 1.80 2.77
C GLY A 22 -3.49 0.80 2.26
N VAL A 23 -3.70 0.24 1.06
CA VAL A 23 -2.74 -0.62 0.38
C VAL A 23 -2.57 -0.17 -1.07
N CYS A 24 -1.36 0.25 -1.41
CA CYS A 24 -0.97 0.69 -2.75
C CYS A 24 -0.13 -0.40 -3.44
N LEU A 25 -0.59 -0.89 -4.59
CA LEU A 25 0.19 -1.77 -5.44
C LEU A 25 0.94 -0.95 -6.49
N LEU A 26 2.26 -0.98 -6.42
CA LEU A 26 3.17 -0.24 -7.30
C LEU A 26 3.97 -1.21 -8.17
N GLU A 27 4.40 -0.75 -9.35
CA GLU A 27 5.36 -1.50 -10.18
C GLU A 27 6.80 -1.27 -9.72
N THR A 28 7.12 -0.06 -9.28
CA THR A 28 8.41 0.35 -8.73
C THR A 28 8.19 1.27 -7.53
N TRP A 29 9.20 1.39 -6.67
CA TRP A 29 9.15 2.35 -5.57
C TRP A 29 9.01 3.78 -6.10
N LEU A 30 8.15 4.55 -5.44
CA LEU A 30 8.06 5.99 -5.62
C LEU A 30 9.01 6.69 -4.65
N GLU A 31 9.27 7.97 -4.87
CA GLU A 31 9.99 8.78 -3.88
C GLU A 31 9.23 8.81 -2.55
N ASP A 32 9.97 8.81 -1.44
CA ASP A 32 9.39 8.83 -0.09
C ASP A 32 8.39 9.96 0.11
N LYS A 33 8.69 11.16 -0.41
CA LYS A 33 7.78 12.32 -0.34
C LYS A 33 6.47 12.07 -1.08
N THR A 34 6.52 11.38 -2.21
CA THR A 34 5.33 11.00 -2.97
C THR A 34 4.52 9.96 -2.20
N MET A 35 5.17 8.94 -1.63
CA MET A 35 4.48 7.94 -0.81
C MET A 35 3.83 8.58 0.44
N GLN A 36 4.51 9.51 1.10
CA GLN A 36 3.94 10.27 2.22
C GLN A 36 2.73 11.10 1.81
N ALA A 37 2.80 11.81 0.68
CA ALA A 37 1.67 12.59 0.16
C ALA A 37 0.47 11.70 -0.19
N VAL A 38 0.71 10.54 -0.82
CA VAL A 38 -0.34 9.57 -1.14
C VAL A 38 -0.99 9.02 0.13
N ALA A 39 -0.19 8.67 1.15
CA ALA A 39 -0.72 8.19 2.43
C ALA A 39 -1.56 9.28 3.14
N ALA A 40 -1.11 10.53 3.12
CA ALA A 40 -1.81 11.65 3.74
C ALA A 40 -3.16 11.95 3.07
N GLU A 41 -3.24 11.84 1.74
CA GLU A 41 -4.48 12.08 0.97
C GLU A 41 -5.62 11.13 1.39
N ASN A 42 -5.29 9.88 1.75
CA ASN A 42 -6.29 8.87 2.11
C ASN A 42 -6.84 9.05 3.54
N GLY A 43 -6.19 9.84 4.39
CA GLY A 43 -6.65 10.14 5.75
C GLY A 43 -6.72 8.95 6.72
N LEU A 44 -6.05 7.84 6.39
CA LEU A 44 -5.99 6.64 7.24
C LEU A 44 -4.77 6.66 8.17
N PRO A 45 -4.81 5.96 9.31
CA PRO A 45 -3.66 5.86 10.22
C PRO A 45 -2.39 5.34 9.53
N GLU A 46 -2.52 4.33 8.67
CA GLU A 46 -1.39 3.76 7.92
C GLU A 46 -1.74 3.48 6.44
N THR A 47 -0.70 3.49 5.60
CA THR A 47 -0.75 3.02 4.21
C THR A 47 0.48 2.16 3.91
N ALA A 48 0.25 0.94 3.42
CA ALA A 48 1.29 0.03 2.98
C ALA A 48 1.53 0.15 1.46
N PHE A 49 2.80 0.13 1.06
CA PHE A 49 3.21 0.17 -0.34
C PHE A 49 3.90 -1.14 -0.69
N LEU A 50 3.42 -1.82 -1.72
CA LEU A 50 3.98 -3.09 -2.19
C LEU A 50 4.54 -2.91 -3.59
N VAL A 51 5.74 -3.45 -3.80
CA VAL A 51 6.34 -3.65 -5.11
C VAL A 51 6.58 -5.14 -5.34
N PRO A 52 6.53 -5.65 -6.58
CA PRO A 52 6.94 -7.01 -6.88
C PRO A 52 8.36 -7.28 -6.37
N SER A 53 8.52 -8.34 -5.58
CA SER A 53 9.85 -8.83 -5.26
C SER A 53 10.45 -9.52 -6.48
N VAL A 54 11.73 -9.27 -6.74
CA VAL A 54 12.48 -10.12 -7.67
C VAL A 54 12.71 -11.45 -6.95
N PRO A 55 12.35 -12.61 -7.55
CA PRO A 55 12.63 -13.90 -6.96
C PRO A 55 14.13 -14.04 -6.73
N CYS A 56 14.53 -14.38 -5.49
CA CYS A 56 15.92 -14.73 -5.19
C CYS A 56 16.28 -15.98 -6.00
N GLY A 57 17.09 -15.82 -7.05
CA GLY A 57 17.49 -16.88 -7.98
C GLY A 57 17.25 -16.60 -9.47
N ALA A 58 16.56 -15.50 -9.82
CA ALA A 58 16.42 -15.07 -11.21
C ALA A 58 17.61 -14.18 -11.64
N SER A 59 18.83 -14.71 -11.57
CA SER A 59 19.99 -14.14 -12.26
C SER A 59 20.12 -14.84 -13.60
N GLY A 60 19.72 -14.16 -14.68
CA GLY A 60 20.14 -14.49 -16.04
C GLY A 60 21.55 -13.98 -16.32
#